data_AF-A0A3D9H8X7-F1
#
_entry.id   AF-A0A3D9H8X7-F1
#
_cell.length_a   1.000
_cell.length_b   1.000
_cell.length_c   1.000
_cell.angle_alpha   90.00
_cell.angle_beta   90.00
_cell.angle_gamma   90.00
#
_symmetry.space_group_name_H-M   'P 1'
#
loop_
_entity.id
_entity.type
_entity.pdbx_description
1 polymer ?
#
loop_
_entity_poly.entity_id
_entity_poly.type
_entity_poly.pdbx_seq_one_letter_code
_entity_poly.pdbx_strand_id
1 'polypeptide(L)'
;MDSFLNKKQLVLIAFVLVVAIFRLFPHLPNVTPITAMALFSGAYFSNKALAYIVPLAAMFLSDLILGFSGITLFVYAAFILVSFIGFISKKTNLKTILISSVSFFIITNFGVWLLGYPKTFDGLIECYTLAIPFFRNSLIGDFFFAGVLYYGFNFVSRKYLQTV
;
A
#
# COMPACT_ATOMS: atom_id res chain seq x y z
N MET A 1 20.48 -1.67 -26.42
CA MET A 1 19.13 -1.83 -25.86
C MET A 1 19.29 -1.81 -24.36
N ASP A 2 19.27 -0.62 -23.77
CA ASP A 2 19.47 -0.47 -22.32
C ASP A 2 18.35 -1.23 -21.61
N SER A 3 18.71 -2.12 -20.69
CA SER A 3 17.73 -2.88 -19.93
C SER A 3 16.80 -1.91 -19.20
N PHE A 4 15.49 -1.99 -19.47
CA PHE A 4 14.47 -1.14 -18.83
C PHE A 4 14.52 -1.19 -17.29
N LEU A 5 15.12 -2.25 -16.74
CA LEU A 5 15.32 -2.48 -15.31
C LEU A 5 16.81 -2.39 -14.94
N ASN A 6 17.15 -1.46 -14.05
CA ASN A 6 18.46 -1.36 -13.42
C ASN A 6 18.50 -2.13 -12.09
N LYS A 7 19.70 -2.30 -11.52
CA LYS A 7 19.90 -3.03 -10.25
C LYS A 7 19.01 -2.52 -9.11
N LYS A 8 18.83 -1.20 -9.01
CA LYS A 8 17.96 -0.58 -8.00
C LYS A 8 16.49 -0.98 -8.20
N GLN A 9 15.98 -0.94 -9.42
CA GLN A 9 14.61 -1.34 -9.73
C GLN A 9 14.37 -2.82 -9.43
N LEU A 10 15.34 -3.70 -9.72
CA LEU A 10 15.25 -5.11 -9.36
C LEU A 10 15.14 -5.33 -7.84
N VAL A 11 15.96 -4.60 -7.06
CA VAL A 11 15.86 -4.64 -5.58
C VAL A 11 14.49 -4.16 -5.12
N LEU A 12 13.98 -3.03 -5.65
CA LEU A 12 12.66 -2.53 -5.28
C LEU A 12 11.54 -3.53 -5.60
N ILE A 13 11.58 -4.16 -6.78
CA ILE A 13 10.63 -5.21 -7.17
C ILE A 13 10.71 -6.37 -6.16
N ALA A 14 11.91 -6.80 -5.77
CA ALA A 14 12.07 -7.87 -4.80
C ALA A 14 11.43 -7.54 -3.44
N PHE A 15 11.62 -6.32 -2.92
CA PHE A 15 10.96 -5.87 -1.68
C PHE A 15 9.44 -5.89 -1.81
N VAL A 16 8.89 -5.40 -2.92
CA VAL A 16 7.44 -5.42 -3.17
C VAL A 16 6.90 -6.85 -3.22
N LEU A 17 7.60 -7.77 -3.89
CA LEU A 17 7.18 -9.16 -3.99
C LEU A 17 7.20 -9.88 -2.63
N VAL A 18 8.27 -9.70 -1.83
CA VAL A 18 8.36 -10.27 -0.47
C VAL A 18 7.18 -9.81 0.38
N VAL A 19 6.87 -8.52 0.30
CA VAL A 19 5.77 -7.94 1.07
C VAL A 19 4.39 -8.38 0.56
N ALA A 20 4.23 -8.58 -0.75
CA ALA A 20 3.01 -9.15 -1.31
C ALA A 20 2.79 -10.60 -0.84
N ILE A 21 3.87 -11.39 -0.70
CA ILE A 21 3.81 -12.75 -0.17
C ILE A 21 3.35 -12.75 1.30
N PHE A 22 3.73 -11.77 2.11
CA PHE A 22 3.23 -11.64 3.49
C PHE A 22 1.71 -11.54 3.58
N ARG A 23 1.02 -11.04 2.53
CA ARG A 23 -0.45 -11.01 2.48
C ARG A 23 -1.09 -12.40 2.42
N LEU A 24 -0.34 -13.41 1.98
CA LEU A 24 -0.84 -14.78 1.82
C LEU A 24 -0.81 -15.57 3.13
N PHE A 25 -0.06 -15.07 4.12
CA PHE A 25 0.01 -15.71 5.43
C PHE A 25 -1.10 -15.22 6.37
N PRO A 26 -1.54 -16.06 7.32
CA PRO A 26 -2.45 -15.62 8.37
C PRO A 26 -1.87 -14.43 9.13
N HIS A 27 -2.61 -13.34 9.11
CA HIS A 27 -2.25 -12.07 9.76
C HIS A 27 -3.47 -11.48 10.46
N LEU A 28 -3.23 -10.62 11.45
CA LEU A 28 -4.28 -9.88 12.15
C LEU A 28 -5.12 -9.05 11.17
N PRO A 29 -6.44 -8.92 11.39
CA PRO A 29 -7.31 -8.13 10.52
C PRO A 29 -6.78 -6.72 10.33
N ASN A 30 -6.60 -6.32 9.06
CA ASN A 30 -6.08 -5.03 8.62
C ASN A 30 -4.65 -4.68 9.04
N VAL A 31 -3.92 -5.59 9.69
CA VAL A 31 -2.46 -5.47 9.87
C VAL A 31 -1.78 -6.07 8.64
N THR A 32 -1.90 -5.39 7.51
CA THR A 32 -1.42 -5.86 6.21
C THR A 32 -0.52 -4.83 5.57
N PRO A 33 0.42 -5.22 4.72
CA PRO A 33 1.41 -4.28 4.21
C PRO A 33 0.96 -3.52 2.94
N ILE A 34 -0.34 -3.49 2.65
CA ILE A 34 -0.89 -2.99 1.37
C ILE A 34 -0.52 -1.52 1.13
N THR A 35 -0.88 -0.63 2.06
CA THR A 35 -0.60 0.81 2.00
C THR A 35 0.90 1.10 2.00
N ALA A 36 1.67 0.42 2.85
CA ALA A 36 3.12 0.56 2.95
C ALA A 36 3.82 0.17 1.64
N MET A 37 3.40 -0.93 1.01
CA MET A 37 3.89 -1.37 -0.29
C MET A 37 3.58 -0.36 -1.40
N ALA A 38 2.36 0.18 -1.44
CA ALA A 38 1.96 1.20 -2.39
C ALA A 38 2.78 2.49 -2.24
N LEU A 39 2.91 2.97 -0.99
CA LEU A 39 3.63 4.20 -0.65
C LEU A 39 5.12 4.07 -0.96
N PHE A 40 5.73 2.94 -0.56
CA PHE A 40 7.12 2.62 -0.84
C PHE A 40 7.38 2.59 -2.36
N SER A 41 6.54 1.90 -3.12
CA SER A 41 6.69 1.83 -4.57
C SER A 41 6.61 3.21 -5.22
N GLY A 42 5.65 4.03 -4.80
CA GLY A 42 5.57 5.43 -5.21
C GLY A 42 6.83 6.22 -4.91
N ALA A 43 7.32 6.14 -3.67
CA ALA A 43 8.43 6.94 -3.18
C ALA A 43 9.77 6.63 -3.84
N TYR A 44 10.03 5.35 -4.16
CA TYR A 44 11.37 4.90 -4.53
C TYR A 44 11.58 4.57 -6.01
N PHE A 45 10.54 4.21 -6.76
CA PHE A 45 10.69 3.99 -8.20
C PHE A 45 10.86 5.33 -8.93
N SER A 46 11.95 5.46 -9.69
CA SER A 46 12.19 6.62 -10.55
C SER A 46 11.25 6.66 -11.76
N ASN A 47 10.92 5.49 -12.30
CA ASN A 47 10.01 5.36 -13.43
C ASN A 47 8.56 5.34 -12.93
N LYS A 48 7.74 6.30 -13.41
CA LYS A 48 6.33 6.43 -13.03
C LYS A 48 5.54 5.16 -13.33
N ALA A 49 5.72 4.54 -14.50
CA ALA A 49 5.00 3.32 -14.86
C ALA A 49 5.29 2.18 -13.87
N LEU A 50 6.57 1.97 -13.51
CA LEU A 50 6.93 0.93 -12.54
C LEU A 50 6.38 1.23 -11.13
N ALA A 51 6.37 2.50 -10.72
CA ALA A 51 5.86 2.91 -9.41
C ALA A 51 4.40 2.51 -9.18
N TYR A 52 3.60 2.41 -10.24
CA TYR A 52 2.20 1.95 -10.18
C TYR A 52 2.05 0.48 -10.56
N ILE A 53 2.62 0.05 -11.69
CA ILE A 53 2.39 -1.28 -12.26
C ILE A 53 2.93 -2.37 -11.33
N VAL A 54 4.12 -2.20 -10.76
CA VAL A 54 4.74 -3.23 -9.93
C VAL A 54 3.89 -3.56 -8.71
N PRO A 55 3.50 -2.59 -7.85
CA PRO A 55 2.71 -2.92 -6.68
C PRO A 55 1.25 -3.28 -7.01
N LEU A 56 0.66 -2.77 -8.10
CA LEU A 56 -0.67 -3.18 -8.57
C LEU A 56 -0.68 -4.62 -9.09
N ALA A 57 0.33 -5.01 -9.86
CA ALA A 57 0.47 -6.38 -10.35
C ALA A 57 0.67 -7.33 -9.16
N ALA A 58 1.51 -6.96 -8.19
CA ALA A 58 1.69 -7.75 -6.98
C ALA A 58 0.37 -7.92 -6.21
N MET A 59 -0.39 -6.84 -6.05
CA MET A 59 -1.72 -6.87 -5.42
C MET A 59 -2.67 -7.81 -6.16
N PHE A 60 -2.79 -7.66 -7.49
CA PHE A 60 -3.62 -8.49 -8.35
C PHE A 60 -3.28 -9.97 -8.28
N LEU A 61 -2.00 -10.32 -8.37
CA LEU A 61 -1.55 -11.70 -8.29
C LEU A 61 -1.89 -12.33 -6.93
N SER A 62 -1.72 -11.59 -5.83
CA SER A 62 -2.13 -12.10 -4.51
C SER A 62 -3.65 -12.20 -4.35
N ASP A 63 -4.43 -11.31 -4.97
CA ASP A 63 -5.89 -11.36 -4.92
C ASP A 63 -6.47 -12.52 -5.76
N LEU A 64 -5.76 -12.98 -6.80
CA LEU A 64 -6.11 -14.23 -7.50
C LEU A 64 -6.08 -15.45 -6.57
N ILE A 65 -5.29 -15.40 -5.50
CA ILE A 65 -5.15 -16.47 -4.52
C ILE A 65 -6.12 -16.26 -3.34
N LEU A 66 -6.19 -15.03 -2.82
CA LEU A 66 -7.04 -14.68 -1.66
C LEU A 66 -8.52 -14.53 -2.01
N GLY A 67 -8.83 -14.31 -3.28
CA GLY A 67 -10.17 -13.99 -3.77
C GLY A 67 -10.44 -12.49 -3.82
N PHE A 68 -11.28 -12.09 -4.77
CA PHE A 68 -11.77 -10.72 -4.87
C PHE A 68 -12.99 -10.50 -3.98
N SER A 69 -13.13 -9.28 -3.45
CA SER A 69 -14.25 -8.86 -2.60
C SER A 69 -15.09 -7.78 -3.30
N GLY A 70 -16.31 -7.52 -2.82
CA GLY A 70 -17.15 -6.46 -3.38
C GLY A 70 -16.49 -5.07 -3.36
N ILE A 71 -15.63 -4.80 -2.37
CA ILE A 71 -14.94 -3.51 -2.24
C ILE A 71 -13.61 -3.44 -2.99
N THR A 72 -13.18 -4.51 -3.69
CA THR A 72 -11.87 -4.58 -4.35
C THR A 72 -11.59 -3.35 -5.21
N LEU A 73 -12.56 -2.87 -6.00
CA LEU A 73 -12.39 -1.67 -6.82
C LEU A 73 -11.92 -0.45 -6.00
N PHE A 74 -12.49 -0.24 -4.82
CA PHE A 74 -12.13 0.85 -3.92
C PHE A 74 -10.76 0.65 -3.32
N VAL A 75 -10.38 -0.60 -3.02
CA VAL A 75 -9.03 -0.92 -2.56
C VAL A 75 -7.99 -0.56 -3.61
N TYR A 76 -8.22 -0.91 -4.89
CA TYR A 76 -7.30 -0.56 -5.99
C TYR A 76 -7.23 0.94 -6.24
N ALA A 77 -8.38 1.64 -6.17
CA ALA A 77 -8.40 3.10 -6.29
C ALA A 77 -7.61 3.79 -5.18
N ALA A 78 -7.79 3.34 -3.92
CA ALA A 78 -7.02 3.80 -2.78
C ALA A 78 -5.53 3.51 -2.96
N PHE A 79 -5.19 2.31 -3.45
CA PHE A 79 -3.83 1.88 -3.69
C PHE A 79 -3.11 2.76 -4.72
N ILE A 80 -3.78 3.09 -5.83
CA ILE A 80 -3.28 4.04 -6.84
C ILE A 80 -3.02 5.40 -6.22
N LEU A 81 -3.95 5.92 -5.42
CA LEU A 81 -3.78 7.21 -4.75
C LEU A 81 -2.59 7.19 -3.77
N VAL A 82 -2.43 6.11 -3.01
CA VAL A 82 -1.30 5.96 -2.08
C VAL A 82 0.03 5.89 -2.84
N SER A 83 0.11 5.17 -3.95
CA SER A 83 1.30 5.19 -4.82
C SER A 83 1.57 6.57 -5.40
N PHE A 84 0.53 7.35 -5.72
CA PHE A 84 0.69 8.75 -6.14
C PHE A 84 1.23 9.65 -5.03
N ILE A 85 0.74 9.51 -3.79
CA ILE A 85 1.26 10.22 -2.61
C ILE A 85 2.75 9.91 -2.43
N GLY A 86 3.14 8.64 -2.52
CA GLY A 86 4.56 8.25 -2.51
C GLY A 86 5.33 8.88 -3.64
N PHE A 87 4.79 8.83 -4.86
CA PHE A 87 5.45 9.35 -6.05
C PHE A 87 5.73 10.85 -6.00
N ILE A 88 4.79 11.65 -5.50
CA ILE A 88 5.01 13.11 -5.36
C ILE A 88 5.94 13.39 -4.18
N SER A 89 5.71 12.75 -3.04
CA SER A 89 6.46 13.07 -1.83
C SER A 89 7.92 12.63 -1.89
N LYS A 90 8.22 11.58 -2.67
CA LYS A 90 9.53 10.89 -2.75
C LYS A 90 10.08 10.49 -1.38
N LYS A 91 9.19 10.32 -0.39
CA LYS A 91 9.54 10.15 1.02
C LYS A 91 8.57 9.18 1.69
N THR A 92 9.14 8.30 2.51
CA THR A 92 8.38 7.46 3.44
C THR A 92 8.68 7.97 4.84
N ASN A 93 7.85 8.88 5.36
CA ASN A 93 7.98 9.47 6.69
C ASN A 93 6.64 9.47 7.41
N LEU A 94 6.62 9.86 8.68
CA LEU A 94 5.39 9.82 9.51
C LEU A 94 4.20 10.52 8.84
N LYS A 95 4.44 11.67 8.19
CA LYS A 95 3.36 12.43 7.53
C LYS A 95 2.82 11.69 6.32
N THR A 96 3.70 11.16 5.46
CA THR A 96 3.24 10.46 4.24
C THR A 96 2.57 9.15 4.57
N ILE A 97 3.05 8.42 5.59
CA ILE A 97 2.38 7.22 6.11
C ILE A 97 0.97 7.58 6.59
N LEU A 98 0.82 8.57 7.48
CA LEU A 98 -0.50 8.97 8.00
C LEU A 98 -1.47 9.41 6.89
N ILE A 99 -1.01 10.25 5.95
CA ILE A 99 -1.85 10.71 4.84
C ILE A 99 -2.30 9.51 4.00
N SER A 100 -1.38 8.59 3.68
CA SER A 100 -1.72 7.38 2.93
C SER A 100 -2.71 6.47 3.66
N SER A 101 -2.50 6.23 4.96
CA SER A 101 -3.41 5.44 5.79
C SER A 101 -4.80 6.06 5.84
N VAL A 102 -4.90 7.37 6.09
CA VAL A 102 -6.18 8.10 6.15
C VAL A 102 -6.88 8.09 4.79
N SER A 103 -6.17 8.35 3.69
CA SER A 103 -6.74 8.28 2.35
C SER A 103 -7.26 6.88 2.02
N PHE A 104 -6.51 5.85 2.37
CA PHE A 104 -6.93 4.46 2.17
C PHE A 104 -8.18 4.12 3.00
N PHE A 105 -8.18 4.51 4.27
CA PHE A 105 -9.32 4.33 5.17
C PHE A 105 -10.60 4.98 4.62
N ILE A 106 -10.51 6.25 4.18
CA ILE A 106 -11.68 6.96 3.64
C ILE A 106 -12.19 6.27 2.37
N ILE A 107 -11.32 5.99 1.40
CA ILE A 107 -11.77 5.45 0.10
C ILE A 107 -12.36 4.05 0.25
N THR A 108 -11.71 3.18 1.03
CA THR A 108 -12.18 1.80 1.19
C THR A 108 -13.48 1.72 1.98
N ASN A 109 -13.64 2.50 3.06
CA ASN A 109 -14.87 2.53 3.83
C ASN A 109 -16.01 3.25 3.12
N PHE A 110 -15.71 4.20 2.24
CA PHE A 110 -16.71 4.73 1.31
C PHE A 110 -17.28 3.62 0.41
N GLY A 111 -16.43 2.71 -0.08
CA GLY A 111 -16.87 1.52 -0.80
C GLY A 111 -17.74 0.59 0.04
N VAL A 112 -17.35 0.33 1.30
CA VAL A 112 -18.15 -0.48 2.25
C VAL A 112 -19.53 0.14 2.46
N TRP A 113 -19.59 1.45 2.71
CA TRP A 113 -20.86 2.17 2.88
C TRP A 113 -21.73 2.07 1.62
N LEU A 114 -21.13 2.28 0.44
CA LEU A 114 -21.84 2.24 -0.84
C LEU A 114 -22.42 0.85 -1.14
N LEU A 115 -21.80 -0.23 -0.66
CA LEU A 115 -22.24 -1.59 -0.95
C LEU A 115 -23.07 -2.23 0.16
N GLY A 116 -22.92 -1.81 1.42
CA GLY A 116 -23.47 -2.54 2.57
C GLY A 116 -24.37 -1.76 3.52
N TYR A 117 -24.40 -0.42 3.46
CA TYR A 117 -25.13 0.40 4.43
C TYR A 117 -26.26 1.21 3.78
N PRO A 118 -27.26 1.67 4.56
CA PRO A 118 -28.26 2.62 4.09
C PRO A 118 -27.59 3.89 3.54
N LYS A 119 -28.12 4.41 2.42
CA LYS A 119 -27.60 5.61 1.74
C LYS A 119 -28.12 6.89 2.41
N THR A 120 -27.99 6.94 3.72
CA THR A 120 -28.36 8.05 4.59
C THR A 120 -27.11 8.56 5.30
N PHE A 121 -27.21 9.76 5.87
CA PHE A 121 -26.13 10.33 6.66
C PHE A 121 -25.79 9.48 7.89
N ASP A 122 -26.82 8.93 8.55
CA ASP A 122 -26.65 8.04 9.70
C ASP A 122 -25.92 6.74 9.31
N GLY A 123 -26.29 6.13 8.19
CA GLY A 123 -25.62 4.93 7.68
C GLY A 123 -24.14 5.19 7.33
N LEU A 124 -23.81 6.39 6.87
CA LEU A 124 -22.42 6.80 6.63
C LEU A 124 -21.64 6.91 7.95
N ILE A 125 -22.21 7.59 8.95
CA ILE A 125 -21.60 7.74 10.28
C ILE A 125 -21.38 6.37 10.92
N GLU A 126 -22.39 5.50 10.88
CA GLU A 126 -22.33 4.16 11.45
C GLU A 126 -21.20 3.34 10.80
N CYS A 127 -21.16 3.29 9.47
CA CYS A 127 -20.12 2.56 8.72
C CYS A 127 -18.71 3.01 9.12
N TYR A 128 -18.46 4.33 9.20
CA TYR A 128 -17.14 4.85 9.55
C TYR A 128 -16.80 4.66 11.03
N THR A 129 -17.79 4.76 11.91
CA THR A 129 -17.61 4.55 13.35
C THR A 129 -17.18 3.10 13.64
N LEU A 130 -17.86 2.14 13.01
CA LEU A 130 -17.52 0.71 13.13
C LEU A 130 -16.17 0.37 12.49
N ALA A 131 -15.69 1.20 11.55
CA ALA A 131 -14.40 1.02 10.90
C ALA A 131 -13.19 1.51 11.74
N ILE A 132 -13.39 2.31 12.79
CA ILE A 132 -12.30 2.89 13.61
C ILE A 132 -11.36 1.84 14.23
N PRO A 133 -11.85 0.74 14.84
CA PRO A 133 -10.97 -0.29 15.39
C PRO A 133 -10.07 -0.93 14.33
N PHE A 134 -10.58 -1.10 13.12
CA PHE A 134 -9.84 -1.62 11.98
C PHE A 134 -8.79 -0.63 11.49
N PHE A 135 -9.10 0.68 11.51
CA PHE A 135 -8.14 1.72 11.16
C PHE A 135 -6.94 1.75 12.11
N ARG A 136 -7.17 1.53 13.42
CA ARG A 136 -6.09 1.39 14.39
C ARG A 136 -5.13 0.26 14.01
N ASN A 137 -5.66 -0.89 13.62
CA ASN A 137 -4.85 -2.03 13.18
C ASN A 137 -4.09 -1.71 11.88
N SER A 138 -4.75 -1.04 10.93
CA SER A 138 -4.10 -0.53 9.72
C SER A 138 -2.92 0.37 10.04
N LEU A 139 -3.09 1.37 10.91
CA LEU A 139 -1.99 2.27 11.28
C LEU A 139 -0.78 1.51 11.85
N ILE A 140 -1.01 0.54 12.73
CA ILE A 140 0.07 -0.28 13.30
C ILE A 140 0.81 -1.02 12.18
N GLY A 141 0.08 -1.67 11.28
CA GLY A 141 0.66 -2.35 10.12
C GLY A 141 1.43 -1.40 9.20
N ASP A 142 0.82 -0.27 8.87
CA ASP A 142 1.36 0.73 7.95
C ASP A 142 2.70 1.27 8.47
N PHE A 143 2.77 1.67 9.74
CA PHE A 143 4.03 2.12 10.34
C PHE A 143 5.07 1.01 10.42
N PHE A 144 4.69 -0.19 10.83
CA PHE A 144 5.60 -1.32 10.94
C PHE A 144 6.21 -1.67 9.57
N PHE A 145 5.38 -1.94 8.58
CA PHE A 145 5.83 -2.36 7.25
C PHE A 145 6.52 -1.24 6.49
N ALA A 146 6.06 0.01 6.60
CA ALA A 146 6.77 1.14 6.00
C ALA A 146 8.15 1.33 6.62
N GLY A 147 8.29 1.13 7.93
CA GLY A 147 9.58 1.12 8.62
C GLY A 147 10.51 0.01 8.10
N VAL A 148 10.02 -1.23 8.06
CA VAL A 148 10.79 -2.38 7.55
C VAL A 148 11.25 -2.14 6.11
N LEU A 149 10.35 -1.68 5.24
CA LEU A 149 10.66 -1.36 3.84
C LEU A 149 11.69 -0.23 3.74
N TYR A 150 11.51 0.87 4.48
CA TYR A 150 12.39 2.02 4.46
C TYR A 150 13.81 1.66 4.93
N TYR A 151 13.93 1.07 6.12
CA TYR A 151 15.23 0.75 6.70
C TYR A 151 15.91 -0.39 5.94
N GLY A 152 15.16 -1.42 5.54
CA GLY A 152 15.67 -2.54 4.76
C GLY A 152 16.19 -2.09 3.40
N PHE A 153 15.44 -1.27 2.68
CA PHE A 153 15.87 -0.75 1.39
C PHE A 153 17.09 0.16 1.52
N ASN A 154 17.10 1.09 2.49
CA ASN A 154 18.24 1.98 2.69
C ASN A 154 19.53 1.23 3.06
N PHE A 155 19.43 0.17 3.86
CA PHE A 155 20.57 -0.69 4.20
C PHE A 155 21.13 -1.37 2.94
N VAL A 156 20.29 -1.99 2.12
CA VAL A 156 20.69 -2.65 0.87
C VAL A 156 21.25 -1.65 -0.13
N SER A 157 20.62 -0.46 -0.25
CA SER A 157 21.04 0.58 -1.18
C SER A 157 22.45 1.09 -0.85
N ARG A 158 22.72 1.38 0.43
CA ARG A 158 24.05 1.84 0.87
C ARG A 158 25.14 0.79 0.65
N LYS A 159 24.85 -0.49 0.93
CA LYS A 159 25.84 -1.56 0.86
C LYS A 159 26.11 -2.05 -0.57
N TYR A 160 25.09 -2.10 -1.42
CA TYR A 160 25.18 -2.80 -2.71
C TYR A 160 24.87 -1.94 -3.94
N LEU A 161 24.19 -0.80 -3.77
CA LEU A 161 23.81 0.07 -4.89
C LEU A 161 24.56 1.40 -4.91
N GLN A 162 25.32 1.75 -3.87
CA GLN A 162 26.08 3.00 -3.72
C GLN A 162 25.29 4.27 -4.06
N THR A 163 23.96 4.19 -4.01
CA THR A 163 23.05 5.29 -4.31
C THR A 163 22.60 5.84 -2.98
N VAL A 164 23.11 7.04 -2.65
CA VAL A 164 22.68 7.87 -1.52
C VAL A 164 21.40 8.60 -1.90
#